data_AF-A0A383A454-F1
#
_entry.id   AF-A0A383A454-F1
#
_cell.length_a   1.000
_cell.length_b   1.000
_cell.length_c   1.000
_cell.angle_alpha   90.00
_cell.angle_beta   90.00
_cell.angle_gamma   90.00
#
_symmetry.space_group_name_H-M   'P 1'
#
loop_
_entity.id
_entity.type
_entity.pdbx_description
1 polymer ?
#
loop_
_entity_poly.entity_id
_entity_poly.type
_entity_poly.pdbx_seq_one_letter_code
_entity_poly.pdbx_strand_id
1 'polypeptide(L)'
;MSKKRDKDVLIIPTKEEIDKEFPKFDDSIYSSQAIIDMIDKHIAFNKKHGLSTESIQRIDTINSLWCIAEDMRLRKEAGEFPTYMEAYRWAAKHITQNGKTFKAYSLQNEYHKAKTKGLVGLD
;
A
#
# COMPACT_ATOMS: atom_id res chain seq x y z
N MET A 1 -41.72 -13.09 -12.42
CA MET A 1 -41.54 -11.88 -11.59
C MET A 1 -40.11 -11.88 -11.05
N SER A 2 -39.23 -11.06 -11.63
CA SER A 2 -37.83 -10.94 -11.18
C SER A 2 -37.73 -9.80 -10.17
N LYS A 3 -37.33 -10.09 -8.92
CA LYS A 3 -37.11 -9.07 -7.88
C LYS A 3 -35.99 -8.14 -8.35
N LYS A 4 -36.31 -6.87 -8.60
CA LYS A 4 -35.31 -5.82 -8.78
C LYS A 4 -34.52 -5.73 -7.47
N ARG A 5 -33.22 -6.01 -7.52
CA ARG A 5 -32.30 -5.69 -6.44
C ARG A 5 -32.12 -4.18 -6.49
N ASP A 6 -32.64 -3.48 -5.48
CA ASP A 6 -32.32 -2.07 -5.27
C ASP A 6 -30.80 -1.95 -5.21
N LYS A 7 -30.27 -1.10 -6.07
CA LYS A 7 -28.83 -0.82 -6.09
C LYS A 7 -28.58 0.03 -4.85
N ASP A 8 -27.97 -0.56 -3.82
CA ASP A 8 -27.34 0.21 -2.75
C ASP A 8 -26.45 1.27 -3.40
N VAL A 9 -26.89 2.53 -3.35
CA VAL A 9 -26.14 3.65 -3.91
C VAL A 9 -24.92 3.81 -3.04
N LEU A 10 -23.75 3.38 -3.51
CA LEU A 10 -22.48 3.70 -2.87
C LEU A 10 -22.34 5.23 -2.84
N ILE A 11 -22.50 5.83 -1.67
CA ILE A 11 -22.25 7.26 -1.46
C ILE A 11 -20.75 7.41 -1.22
N ILE A 12 -20.02 7.70 -2.28
CA ILE A 12 -18.59 7.99 -2.23
C ILE A 12 -18.43 9.40 -1.62
N PRO A 13 -17.75 9.54 -0.46
CA PRO A 13 -17.49 10.84 0.14
C PRO A 13 -16.57 11.68 -0.76
N THR A 14 -16.82 12.98 -0.78
CA THR A 14 -16.01 13.96 -1.52
C THR A 14 -14.64 14.15 -0.85
N LYS A 15 -13.66 14.62 -1.63
CA LYS A 15 -12.31 14.92 -1.10
C LYS A 15 -12.35 15.91 0.08
N GLU A 16 -13.23 16.91 0.02
CA GLU A 16 -13.40 17.90 1.09
C GLU A 16 -14.01 17.32 2.36
N GLU A 17 -14.86 16.29 2.25
CA GLU A 17 -15.39 15.55 3.41
C GLU A 17 -14.32 14.67 4.05
N ILE A 18 -13.46 14.05 3.22
CA ILE A 18 -12.32 13.26 3.70
C ILE A 18 -11.28 14.14 4.41
N ASP A 19 -10.90 15.27 3.80
CA ASP A 19 -9.89 16.19 4.34
C ASP A 19 -10.36 16.88 5.65
N LYS A 20 -11.68 17.00 5.87
CA LYS A 20 -12.27 17.49 7.13
C LYS A 20 -12.21 16.46 8.27
N GLU A 21 -12.46 15.19 7.95
CA GLU A 21 -12.48 14.11 8.93
C GLU A 21 -11.05 13.62 9.28
N PHE A 22 -10.15 13.67 8.29
CA PHE A 22 -8.75 13.27 8.40
C PHE A 22 -7.86 14.45 7.97
N PRO A 23 -7.56 15.41 8.87
CA PRO A 23 -6.65 16.49 8.57
C PRO A 23 -5.28 15.94 8.16
N LYS A 24 -4.58 16.67 7.27
CA LYS A 24 -3.27 16.26 6.76
C LYS A 24 -2.30 15.99 7.91
N PHE A 25 -1.61 14.86 7.82
CA PHE A 25 -0.50 14.52 8.70
C PHE A 25 0.54 15.65 8.69
N ASP A 26 0.85 16.21 9.84
CA ASP A 26 2.14 16.82 10.06
C ASP A 26 3.12 15.71 10.46
N ASP A 27 4.42 15.90 10.18
CA ASP A 27 5.45 14.88 10.44
C ASP A 27 5.76 14.71 11.95
N SER A 28 4.82 15.04 12.85
CA SER A 28 5.01 14.89 14.29
C SER A 28 4.94 13.43 14.73
N ILE A 29 5.76 13.07 15.72
CA ILE A 29 5.80 11.72 16.29
C ILE A 29 4.52 11.49 17.11
N TYR A 30 3.59 10.73 16.57
CA TYR A 30 2.38 10.29 17.29
C TYR A 30 2.70 9.18 18.29
N SER A 31 2.02 9.20 19.44
CA SER A 31 2.05 8.08 20.38
C SER A 31 1.39 6.84 19.76
N SER A 32 1.76 5.64 20.23
CA SER A 32 1.14 4.39 19.76
C SER A 32 -0.38 4.38 19.93
N GLN A 33 -0.91 5.03 20.97
CA GLN A 33 -2.35 5.15 21.19
C GLN A 33 -3.02 6.06 20.16
N ALA A 34 -2.41 7.19 19.82
CA ALA A 34 -2.94 8.10 18.81
C ALA A 34 -3.02 7.45 17.41
N ILE A 35 -2.07 6.57 17.10
CA ILE A 35 -2.07 5.78 15.86
C ILE A 35 -3.25 4.79 15.86
N ILE A 36 -3.48 4.08 16.98
CA ILE A 36 -4.58 3.12 17.12
C ILE A 36 -5.94 3.82 16.97
N ASP A 37 -6.14 4.94 17.69
CA ASP A 37 -7.39 5.71 17.65
C ASP A 37 -7.69 6.22 16.22
N MET A 38 -6.65 6.57 15.47
CA MET A 38 -6.78 7.01 14.09
C MET A 38 -7.18 5.86 13.15
N ILE A 39 -6.58 4.68 13.32
CA ILE A 39 -6.95 3.48 12.57
C ILE A 39 -8.42 3.12 12.82
N ASP A 40 -8.86 3.17 14.07
CA ASP A 40 -10.26 2.87 14.43
C ASP A 40 -11.25 3.86 13.79
N LYS A 41 -10.91 5.16 13.79
CA LYS A 41 -11.71 6.18 13.07
C LYS A 41 -11.76 5.91 11.57
N HIS A 42 -10.66 5.53 10.96
CA HIS A 42 -10.59 5.22 9.53
C HIS A 42 -11.44 3.98 9.17
N ILE A 43 -11.40 2.94 10.00
CA ILE A 43 -12.24 1.74 9.84
C ILE A 43 -13.72 2.09 9.99
N ALA A 44 -14.08 2.89 11.00
CA ALA A 44 -15.46 3.32 11.23
C ALA A 44 -16.01 4.16 10.06
N PHE A 45 -15.22 5.10 9.53
CA PHE A 45 -15.55 5.90 8.36
C PHE A 45 -15.79 5.00 7.13
N ASN A 46 -14.86 4.09 6.84
CA ASN A 46 -14.98 3.20 5.69
C ASN A 46 -16.23 2.31 5.77
N LYS A 47 -16.50 1.74 6.96
CA LYS A 47 -17.70 0.93 7.23
C LYS A 47 -18.99 1.73 7.02
N LYS A 48 -19.03 3.00 7.46
CA LYS A 48 -20.20 3.88 7.32
C LYS A 48 -20.53 4.18 5.86
N HIS A 49 -19.52 4.30 5.01
CA HIS A 49 -19.68 4.69 3.60
C HIS A 49 -19.69 3.49 2.63
N GLY A 50 -19.69 2.26 3.14
CA GLY A 50 -19.60 1.06 2.30
C GLY A 50 -18.30 0.99 1.47
N LEU A 51 -17.29 1.76 1.89
CA LEU A 51 -15.95 1.72 1.32
C LEU A 51 -15.27 0.47 1.86
N SER A 52 -14.76 -0.39 0.97
CA SER A 52 -13.83 -1.40 1.43
C SER A 52 -12.60 -0.68 1.98
N THR A 53 -12.04 -1.17 3.08
CA THR A 53 -10.72 -0.77 3.60
C THR A 53 -9.57 -1.03 2.61
N GLU A 54 -9.88 -1.40 1.36
CA GLU A 54 -8.96 -1.60 0.25
C GLU A 54 -8.77 -0.36 -0.63
N SER A 55 -9.26 0.82 -0.25
CA SER A 55 -8.78 2.07 -0.87
C SER A 55 -7.40 2.46 -0.35
N ILE A 56 -6.47 1.52 -0.36
CA ILE A 56 -5.05 1.82 -0.22
C ILE A 56 -4.66 2.50 -1.53
N GLN A 57 -4.48 3.83 -1.50
CA GLN A 57 -3.87 4.53 -2.63
C GLN A 57 -2.51 3.89 -2.88
N ARG A 58 -2.36 3.24 -4.05
CA ARG A 58 -1.08 2.64 -4.42
C ARG A 58 -0.09 3.76 -4.66
N ILE A 59 1.11 3.60 -4.11
CA ILE A 59 2.22 4.50 -4.34
C ILE A 59 2.72 4.22 -5.76
N ASP A 60 2.57 5.19 -6.67
CA ASP A 60 3.15 5.06 -8.01
C ASP A 60 4.61 5.53 -8.00
N THR A 61 5.48 4.77 -8.65
CA THR A 61 6.91 5.08 -8.73
C THR A 61 7.46 4.89 -10.13
N ILE A 62 8.48 5.67 -10.47
CA ILE A 62 9.28 5.50 -11.69
C ILE A 62 10.46 4.55 -11.48
N ASN A 63 10.70 4.11 -10.24
CA ASN A 63 11.81 3.23 -9.90
C ASN A 63 11.72 1.93 -10.69
N SER A 64 12.89 1.39 -11.05
CA SER A 64 12.97 0.06 -11.65
C SER A 64 12.49 -1.01 -10.65
N LEU A 65 11.97 -2.12 -11.16
CA LEU A 65 11.53 -3.24 -10.32
C LEU A 65 12.66 -3.80 -9.45
N TRP A 66 13.92 -3.75 -9.90
CA TRP A 66 15.07 -4.17 -9.10
C TRP A 66 15.35 -3.22 -7.94
N CYS A 67 15.11 -1.91 -8.11
CA CYS A 67 15.27 -0.91 -7.06
C CYS A 67 14.18 -1.06 -5.99
N ILE A 68 12.93 -1.27 -6.42
CA ILE A 68 11.82 -1.62 -5.51
C ILE A 68 12.12 -2.93 -4.77
N ALA A 69 12.70 -3.92 -5.46
CA ALA A 69 13.05 -5.19 -4.84
C ALA A 69 14.17 -5.05 -3.80
N GLU A 70 15.16 -4.19 -4.02
CA GLU A 70 16.22 -3.92 -3.03
C GLU A 70 15.66 -3.20 -1.80
N ASP A 71 14.81 -2.18 -2.00
CA ASP A 71 14.12 -1.49 -0.91
C ASP A 71 13.32 -2.47 -0.03
N MET A 72 12.55 -3.37 -0.65
CA MET A 72 11.81 -4.40 0.10
C MET A 72 12.72 -5.38 0.85
N ARG A 73 13.93 -5.64 0.35
CA ARG A 73 14.92 -6.47 1.06
C ARG A 73 15.48 -5.74 2.27
N LEU A 74 15.80 -4.45 2.14
CA LEU A 74 16.23 -3.61 3.27
C LEU A 74 15.17 -3.53 4.35
N ARG A 75 13.89 -3.35 3.98
CA ARG A 75 12.77 -3.36 4.94
C ARG A 75 12.59 -4.71 5.64
N LYS A 76 12.81 -5.83 4.94
CA LYS A 76 12.93 -7.14 5.59
C LYS A 76 14.09 -7.13 6.59
N GLU A 77 15.29 -6.71 6.19
CA GLU A 77 16.46 -6.72 7.10
C GLU A 77 16.28 -5.80 8.31
N ALA A 78 15.49 -4.74 8.17
CA ALA A 78 15.05 -3.87 9.27
C ALA A 78 13.97 -4.51 10.18
N GLY A 79 13.48 -5.71 9.84
CA GLY A 79 12.51 -6.46 10.63
C GLY A 79 11.04 -6.15 10.33
N GLU A 80 10.73 -5.34 9.29
CA GLU A 80 9.35 -5.00 8.95
C GLU A 80 8.56 -6.19 8.37
N PHE A 81 9.26 -7.15 7.77
CA PHE A 81 8.66 -8.33 7.15
C PHE A 81 9.36 -9.61 7.58
N PRO A 82 8.62 -10.73 7.76
CA PRO A 82 9.20 -11.99 8.17
C PRO A 82 10.00 -12.68 7.05
N THR A 83 9.67 -12.41 5.79
CA THR A 83 10.39 -12.97 4.63
C THR A 83 10.49 -11.95 3.50
N TYR A 84 11.45 -12.12 2.60
CA TYR A 84 11.55 -11.29 1.38
C TYR A 84 10.30 -11.39 0.50
N MET A 85 9.69 -12.58 0.41
CA MET A 85 8.50 -12.79 -0.42
C MET A 85 7.27 -12.06 0.15
N GLU A 86 7.15 -11.97 1.48
CA GLU A 86 6.12 -11.17 2.15
C GLU A 86 6.29 -9.69 1.85
N ALA A 87 7.53 -9.17 1.91
CA ALA A 87 7.84 -7.80 1.50
C ALA A 87 7.47 -7.54 0.02
N TYR A 88 7.77 -8.47 -0.88
CA TYR A 88 7.40 -8.36 -2.30
C TYR A 88 5.89 -8.44 -2.55
N ARG A 89 5.16 -9.26 -1.80
CA ARG A 89 3.69 -9.31 -1.87
C ARG A 89 3.08 -8.01 -1.38
N TRP A 90 3.63 -7.44 -0.32
CA TRP A 90 3.25 -6.11 0.15
C TRP A 90 3.44 -5.07 -0.96
N ALA A 91 4.64 -5.01 -1.57
CA ALA A 91 4.90 -4.09 -2.68
C ALA A 91 3.92 -4.28 -3.85
N ALA A 92 3.66 -5.52 -4.29
CA ALA A 92 2.73 -5.80 -5.39
C ALA A 92 1.28 -5.35 -5.10
N LYS A 93 0.89 -5.28 -3.82
CA LYS A 93 -0.45 -4.80 -3.41
C LYS A 93 -0.50 -3.27 -3.30
N HIS A 94 0.59 -2.63 -2.88
CA HIS A 94 0.63 -1.23 -2.46
C HIS A 94 1.39 -0.29 -3.41
N ILE A 95 2.13 -0.80 -4.40
CA ILE A 95 2.97 0.00 -5.30
C ILE A 95 2.58 -0.28 -6.76
N THR A 96 2.59 0.76 -7.59
CA THR A 96 2.57 0.65 -9.05
C THR A 96 3.87 1.21 -9.65
N GLN A 97 4.27 0.69 -10.81
CA GLN A 97 5.39 1.20 -11.57
C GLN A 97 4.87 1.87 -12.84
N ASN A 98 5.03 3.18 -12.97
CA ASN A 98 4.49 3.96 -14.10
C ASN A 98 3.00 3.66 -14.36
N GLY A 99 2.20 3.66 -13.30
CA GLY A 99 0.77 3.34 -13.31
C GLY A 99 0.44 1.85 -13.53
N LYS A 100 1.44 0.97 -13.64
CA LYS A 100 1.24 -0.47 -13.89
C LYS A 100 1.46 -1.28 -12.63
N THR A 101 0.57 -2.23 -12.39
CA THR A 101 0.76 -3.24 -11.34
C THR A 101 1.83 -4.25 -11.76
N PHE A 102 2.46 -4.88 -10.78
CA PHE A 102 3.46 -5.93 -11.00
C PHE A 102 3.25 -7.09 -10.02
N LYS A 103 3.86 -8.24 -10.31
CA LYS A 103 3.80 -9.43 -9.46
C LYS A 103 4.98 -9.47 -8.50
N ALA A 104 4.79 -10.03 -7.31
CA ALA A 104 5.88 -10.24 -6.34
C ALA A 104 7.07 -11.02 -6.93
N TYR A 105 6.79 -12.07 -7.72
CA TYR A 105 7.83 -12.82 -8.44
C TYR A 105 8.60 -11.98 -9.46
N SER A 106 8.01 -10.92 -10.02
CA SER A 106 8.73 -10.01 -10.91
C SER A 106 9.82 -9.25 -10.15
N LEU A 107 9.55 -8.82 -8.91
CA LEU A 107 10.55 -8.17 -8.05
C LEU A 107 11.72 -9.12 -7.74
N GLN A 108 11.41 -10.36 -7.35
CA GLN A 108 12.43 -11.37 -7.07
C GLN A 108 13.32 -11.64 -8.30
N ASN A 109 12.73 -11.77 -9.49
CA ASN A 109 13.48 -12.03 -10.72
C ASN A 109 14.36 -10.84 -11.12
N GLU A 110 13.84 -9.62 -11.04
CA GLU A 110 14.60 -8.43 -11.38
C GLU A 110 15.72 -8.15 -10.38
N TYR A 111 15.54 -8.47 -9.09
CA TYR A 111 16.62 -8.45 -8.12
C TYR A 111 17.75 -9.41 -8.50
N HIS A 112 17.44 -10.68 -8.81
CA HIS A 112 18.47 -11.65 -9.20
C HIS A 112 19.22 -11.20 -10.46
N LYS A 113 18.51 -10.68 -11.47
CA LYS A 113 19.15 -10.13 -12.68
C LYS A 113 20.07 -8.95 -12.35
N ALA A 114 19.63 -8.04 -11.48
CA ALA A 114 20.44 -6.90 -11.05
C ALA A 114 21.67 -7.36 -10.27
N LYS A 115 21.54 -8.37 -9.40
CA LYS A 115 22.64 -8.95 -8.64
C LYS A 115 23.68 -9.58 -9.56
N THR A 116 23.25 -10.36 -10.55
CA THR A 116 24.17 -10.93 -11.57
C THR A 116 24.90 -9.85 -12.36
N LYS A 117 24.30 -8.66 -12.52
CA LYS A 117 24.90 -7.50 -13.18
C LYS A 117 25.74 -6.62 -12.25
N GLY A 118 25.87 -6.96 -10.97
CA GLY A 118 26.60 -6.16 -9.98
C GLY A 118 25.94 -4.82 -9.63
N LEU A 119 24.63 -4.68 -9.84
CA LEU A 119 23.89 -3.43 -9.58
C LEU A 119 23.33 -3.34 -8.16
N VAL A 120 23.23 -4.46 -7.45
CA VAL A 120 22.65 -4.59 -6.10
C VAL A 120 23.42 -5.65 -5.31
N GLY A 121 23.28 -5.63 -3.98
CA GLY A 121 24.00 -6.57 -3.11
C GLY A 121 25.52 -6.40 -3.14
N LEU A 122 25.98 -5.14 -3.27
CA LEU A 122 27.35 -4.76 -2.92
C LEU A 122 27.39 -4.54 -1.41
N ASP A 123 27.96 -5.52 -0.73
CA ASP A 123 28.41 -5.51 0.66
C ASP A 123 29.71 -4.71 0.85
#